data_AF-A0AAW0TMU2-F1
#
_entry.id   AF-A0AAW0TMU2-F1
#
_cell.length_a   1.000
_cell.length_b   1.000
_cell.length_c   1.000
_cell.angle_alpha   90.00
_cell.angle_beta   90.00
_cell.angle_gamma   90.00
#
_symmetry.space_group_name_H-M   'P 1'
#
loop_
_entity.id
_entity.type
_entity.pdbx_description
1 polymer ?
#
loop_
_entity_poly.entity_id
_entity_poly.type
_entity_poly.pdbx_seq_one_letter_code
_entity_poly.pdbx_strand_id
1 'polypeptide(L)'
;MGCDALLPGLGDFEYVITVVGLLTVIKFVAQILWAVGTGVRAYFWSRLWQKQLVETYGKWAVVTGSTDGIGKEYAKELAKRGMNLVLISRSMDKLQKVSTEIVQEFGVETEVVQADFMNGRPIYEDIAKHLQDKDIGVLVNNVGVMLSHPMEFELASEKDIWSHVNVNVASVPAMSKLVLPGMLSRGRGAVINLASIAGFHPIPLMGIYSATKAFVDYFSQAMEWEYRGSGITVQTLTPSYVSTNMTKFSELVHKPGLFIPTAATYAASAIHTLGYAGRTAGYWAHCIQTYLVENFVNSWMFMLGNYLWNSLLLRTMKKNQATSRG
;
A
#
# COMPACT_ATOMS: atom_id res chain seq x y z
N MET A 1 52.89 -12.73 39.34
CA MET A 1 52.64 -13.51 38.12
C MET A 1 51.14 -13.51 37.92
N GLY A 2 50.65 -12.65 37.01
CA GLY A 2 49.23 -12.34 36.86
C GLY A 2 48.46 -13.45 36.16
N CYS A 3 47.14 -13.50 36.42
CA CYS A 3 46.17 -14.48 35.91
C CYS A 3 46.03 -14.55 34.37
N ASP A 4 46.78 -13.76 33.61
CA ASP A 4 46.68 -13.71 32.14
C ASP A 4 47.22 -14.97 31.42
N ALA A 5 47.86 -15.88 32.16
CA ALA A 5 48.44 -17.10 31.60
C ALA A 5 47.46 -18.27 31.42
N LEU A 6 46.19 -18.13 31.82
CA LEU A 6 45.27 -19.28 31.83
C LEU A 6 44.58 -19.57 30.49
N LEU A 7 44.43 -18.60 29.57
CA LEU A 7 43.74 -18.81 28.27
C LEU A 7 44.24 -17.83 27.18
N PRO A 8 45.31 -18.15 26.42
CA PRO A 8 45.98 -17.25 25.46
C PRO A 8 45.17 -16.82 24.21
N GLY A 9 43.85 -16.99 24.20
CA GLY A 9 42.98 -16.66 23.06
C GLY A 9 41.66 -15.96 23.42
N LEU A 10 41.44 -15.64 24.71
CA LEU A 10 40.24 -14.92 25.14
C LEU A 10 40.25 -13.45 24.70
N GLY A 11 41.41 -12.78 24.72
CA GLY A 11 41.53 -11.39 24.28
C GLY A 11 41.23 -11.18 22.79
N ASP A 12 41.62 -12.14 21.95
CA ASP A 12 41.29 -12.13 20.51
C ASP A 12 39.79 -12.34 20.28
N PHE A 13 39.15 -13.21 21.08
CA PHE A 13 37.72 -13.45 21.03
C PHE A 13 36.90 -12.25 21.50
N GLU A 14 37.29 -11.61 22.61
CA GLU A 14 36.68 -10.37 23.10
C GLU A 14 36.83 -9.22 22.10
N TYR A 15 37.98 -9.11 21.44
CA TYR A 15 38.20 -8.12 20.39
C TYR A 15 37.28 -8.35 19.19
N VAL A 16 37.13 -9.60 18.72
CA VAL A 16 36.21 -9.94 17.63
C VAL A 16 34.76 -9.61 18.01
N ILE A 17 34.30 -9.98 19.21
CA ILE A 17 32.95 -9.63 19.69
C ILE A 17 32.76 -8.12 19.74
N THR A 18 33.76 -7.37 20.22
CA THR A 18 33.69 -5.91 20.32
C THR A 18 33.60 -5.26 18.95
N VAL A 19 34.39 -5.72 17.97
CA VAL A 19 34.35 -5.22 16.59
C VAL A 19 32.99 -5.54 15.94
N VAL A 20 32.48 -6.77 16.08
CA VAL A 20 31.16 -7.16 15.56
C VAL A 20 30.05 -6.34 16.22
N GLY A 21 30.13 -6.13 17.54
CA GLY A 21 29.20 -5.28 18.30
C GLY A 21 29.22 -3.85 17.80
N LEU A 22 30.40 -3.25 17.63
CA LEU A 22 30.57 -1.89 17.11
C LEU A 22 30.02 -1.75 15.70
N LEU A 23 30.34 -2.68 14.78
CA LEU A 23 29.81 -2.68 13.42
C LEU A 23 28.27 -2.80 13.40
N THR A 24 27.71 -3.59 14.31
CA THR A 24 26.26 -3.73 14.46
C THR A 24 25.63 -2.42 14.94
N VAL A 25 26.20 -1.78 15.96
CA VAL A 25 25.73 -0.47 16.44
C VAL A 25 25.83 0.59 15.36
N ILE A 26 26.94 0.67 14.63
CA ILE A 26 27.13 1.61 13.51
C ILE A 26 26.05 1.39 12.45
N LYS A 27 25.80 0.13 12.07
CA LYS A 27 24.74 -0.23 11.12
C LYS A 27 23.37 0.25 11.61
N PHE A 28 23.00 -0.02 12.86
CA PHE A 28 21.72 0.41 13.43
C PHE A 28 21.59 1.93 13.47
N VAL A 29 22.62 2.65 13.91
CA VAL A 29 22.63 4.12 13.93
C VAL A 29 22.48 4.68 12.52
N ALA A 30 23.22 4.14 11.53
CA ALA A 30 23.10 4.56 10.14
C ALA A 30 21.69 4.31 9.57
N GLN A 31 21.08 3.16 9.89
CA GLN A 31 19.71 2.83 9.50
C GLN A 31 18.68 3.80 10.13
N ILE A 32 18.83 4.12 11.41
CA ILE A 32 17.95 5.09 12.10
C ILE A 32 18.09 6.47 11.47
N LEU A 33 19.33 6.97 11.28
CA LEU A 33 19.57 8.27 10.67
C LEU A 33 19.00 8.34 9.25
N TRP A 34 19.16 7.27 8.46
CA TRP A 34 18.56 7.17 7.14
C TRP A 34 17.03 7.17 7.20
N ALA A 35 16.42 6.39 8.10
CA ALA A 35 14.98 6.34 8.29
C ALA A 35 14.40 7.70 8.72
N VAL A 36 15.08 8.39 9.65
CA VAL A 36 14.71 9.75 10.08
C VAL A 36 14.85 10.74 8.93
N GLY A 37 15.97 10.74 8.21
CA GLY A 37 16.19 11.64 7.07
C GLY A 37 15.18 11.44 5.94
N THR A 38 14.89 10.18 5.59
CA THR A 38 13.85 9.85 4.60
C THR A 38 12.45 10.22 5.08
N GLY A 39 12.15 10.02 6.37
CA GLY A 39 10.89 10.45 6.99
C GLY A 39 10.71 11.97 6.99
N VAL A 40 11.73 12.73 7.39
CA VAL A 40 11.71 14.20 7.33
C VAL A 40 11.51 14.67 5.90
N ARG A 41 12.22 14.08 4.93
CA ARG A 41 12.03 14.41 3.50
C ARG A 41 10.62 14.10 3.02
N ALA A 42 10.07 12.94 3.36
CA ALA A 42 8.78 12.46 2.86
C ALA A 42 7.56 13.12 3.52
N TYR A 43 7.65 13.56 4.77
CA TYR A 43 6.50 14.06 5.55
C TYR A 43 6.59 15.53 5.98
N PHE A 44 7.81 16.06 6.13
CA PHE A 44 8.01 17.47 6.47
C PHE A 44 8.34 18.28 5.21
N TRP A 45 9.40 17.90 4.50
CA TRP A 45 9.87 18.67 3.33
C TRP A 45 8.86 18.67 2.18
N SER A 46 8.20 17.54 1.95
CA SER A 46 7.17 17.39 0.92
C SER A 46 5.96 18.31 1.10
N ARG A 47 5.67 18.73 2.35
CA ARG A 47 4.59 19.67 2.65
C ARG A 47 4.98 21.11 2.35
N LEU A 48 6.27 21.44 2.52
CA LEU A 48 6.84 22.75 2.22
C LEU A 48 7.04 22.96 0.72
N TRP A 49 7.50 21.93 0.00
CA TRP A 49 7.68 21.96 -1.46
C TRP A 49 6.73 21.00 -2.15
N GLN A 50 5.48 21.43 -2.34
CA GLN A 50 4.50 20.60 -3.04
C GLN A 50 4.80 20.59 -4.54
N LYS A 51 4.86 19.39 -5.12
CA LYS A 51 4.97 19.24 -6.57
C LYS A 51 3.64 19.62 -7.22
N GLN A 52 3.67 20.43 -8.26
CA GLN A 52 2.49 20.68 -9.08
C GLN A 52 2.27 19.46 -9.98
N LEU A 53 1.27 18.63 -9.65
CA LEU A 53 1.14 17.28 -10.20
C LEU A 53 0.84 17.27 -11.70
N VAL A 54 0.06 18.25 -12.18
CA VAL A 54 -0.33 18.37 -13.59
C VAL A 54 0.90 18.62 -14.48
N GLU A 55 1.76 19.53 -14.05
CA GLU A 55 3.00 19.92 -14.71
C GLU A 55 4.04 18.80 -14.59
N THR A 56 4.17 18.24 -13.38
CA THR A 56 5.19 17.21 -13.10
C THR A 56 4.91 15.89 -13.81
N TYR A 57 3.65 15.44 -13.83
CA TYR A 57 3.31 14.09 -14.25
C TYR A 57 2.34 14.02 -15.44
N GLY A 58 1.34 14.90 -15.50
CA GLY A 58 0.35 14.93 -16.59
C GLY A 58 -1.04 15.38 -16.13
N LYS A 59 -1.91 15.76 -17.07
CA LYS A 59 -3.23 16.33 -16.75
C LYS A 59 -4.21 15.34 -16.12
N TRP A 60 -4.14 14.06 -16.49
CA TRP A 60 -5.10 13.05 -16.07
C TRP A 60 -4.52 12.05 -15.07
N ALA A 61 -5.32 11.63 -14.09
CA ALA A 61 -5.03 10.52 -13.20
C ALA A 61 -6.06 9.40 -13.35
N VAL A 62 -5.62 8.15 -13.24
CA VAL A 62 -6.48 6.96 -13.22
C VAL A 62 -6.50 6.40 -11.81
N VAL A 63 -7.68 6.16 -11.24
CA VAL A 63 -7.81 5.60 -9.89
C VAL A 63 -8.71 4.36 -9.92
N THR A 64 -8.15 3.20 -9.57
CA THR A 64 -8.91 1.94 -9.46
C THR A 64 -9.52 1.78 -8.08
N GLY A 65 -10.74 1.24 -7.98
CA GLY A 65 -11.45 1.16 -6.69
C GLY A 65 -11.78 2.54 -6.11
N SER A 66 -12.14 3.50 -6.96
CA SER A 66 -12.30 4.92 -6.62
C SER A 66 -13.61 5.30 -5.93
N THR A 67 -14.49 4.34 -5.65
CA THR A 67 -15.84 4.61 -5.14
C THR A 67 -15.95 4.68 -3.62
N ASP A 68 -14.90 4.28 -2.90
CA ASP A 68 -14.92 4.19 -1.43
C ASP A 68 -13.49 4.17 -0.85
N GLY A 69 -13.39 4.32 0.47
CA GLY A 69 -12.15 4.16 1.24
C GLY A 69 -11.00 5.02 0.72
N ILE A 70 -9.80 4.45 0.72
CA ILE A 70 -8.57 5.14 0.29
C ILE A 70 -8.71 5.64 -1.15
N GLY A 71 -9.19 4.82 -2.09
CA GLY A 71 -9.31 5.19 -3.50
C GLY A 71 -10.16 6.42 -3.74
N LYS A 72 -11.33 6.52 -3.08
CA LYS A 72 -12.19 7.72 -3.18
C LYS A 72 -11.48 8.95 -2.69
N GLU A 73 -10.91 8.89 -1.49
CA GLU A 73 -10.27 10.06 -0.88
C GLU A 73 -8.98 10.45 -1.62
N TYR A 74 -8.24 9.48 -2.16
CA TYR A 74 -7.08 9.74 -3.01
C TYR A 74 -7.47 10.40 -4.34
N ALA A 75 -8.59 9.98 -4.94
CA ALA A 75 -9.17 10.65 -6.11
C ALA A 75 -9.53 12.11 -5.81
N LYS A 76 -10.17 12.38 -4.66
CA LYS A 76 -10.44 13.76 -4.21
C LYS A 76 -9.17 14.58 -4.03
N GLU A 77 -8.13 14.01 -3.43
CA GLU A 77 -6.84 14.71 -3.26
C GLU A 77 -6.13 14.99 -4.59
N LEU A 78 -6.26 14.13 -5.60
CA LEU A 78 -5.75 14.38 -6.95
C LEU A 78 -6.54 15.50 -7.65
N ALA A 79 -7.88 15.47 -7.58
CA ALA A 79 -8.74 16.51 -8.12
C ALA A 79 -8.49 17.89 -7.48
N LYS A 80 -8.32 17.92 -6.15
CA LYS A 80 -7.93 19.12 -5.40
C LYS A 80 -6.62 19.75 -5.90
N ARG A 81 -5.76 18.96 -6.53
CA ARG A 81 -4.48 19.39 -7.14
C ARG A 81 -4.59 19.63 -8.65
N GLY A 82 -5.81 19.74 -9.18
CA GLY A 82 -6.10 20.12 -10.56
C GLY A 82 -6.05 18.99 -11.58
N MET A 83 -5.89 17.72 -11.16
CA MET A 83 -5.89 16.61 -12.09
C MET A 83 -7.31 16.20 -12.49
N ASN A 84 -7.53 16.00 -13.79
CA ASN A 84 -8.71 15.31 -14.30
C ASN A 84 -8.65 13.83 -13.94
N LEU A 85 -9.78 13.14 -13.81
CA LEU A 85 -9.81 11.77 -13.29
C LEU A 85 -10.52 10.78 -14.21
N VAL A 86 -9.89 9.62 -14.43
CA VAL A 86 -10.57 8.40 -14.85
C VAL A 86 -10.83 7.55 -13.61
N LEU A 87 -12.10 7.45 -13.23
CA LEU A 87 -12.58 6.74 -12.05
C LEU A 87 -13.01 5.32 -12.44
N ILE A 88 -12.31 4.31 -11.94
CA ILE A 88 -12.58 2.91 -12.28
C ILE A 88 -13.07 2.15 -11.07
N SER A 89 -14.27 1.55 -11.16
CA SER A 89 -14.83 0.73 -10.10
C SER A 89 -15.99 -0.13 -10.60
N ARG A 90 -16.55 -0.98 -9.75
CA ARG A 90 -17.54 -2.00 -10.16
C ARG A 90 -18.98 -1.51 -10.20
N SER A 91 -19.29 -0.48 -9.42
CA SER A 91 -20.65 0.03 -9.21
C SER A 91 -20.81 1.36 -9.93
N MET A 92 -21.59 1.36 -11.02
CA MET A 92 -21.84 2.55 -11.83
C MET A 92 -22.50 3.67 -11.01
N ASP A 93 -23.50 3.36 -10.18
CA ASP A 93 -24.20 4.37 -9.36
C ASP A 93 -23.24 5.08 -8.39
N LYS A 94 -22.35 4.31 -7.74
CA LYS A 94 -21.33 4.89 -6.86
C LYS A 94 -20.30 5.70 -7.63
N LEU A 95 -19.90 5.25 -8.83
CA LEU A 95 -18.99 5.99 -9.69
C LEU A 95 -19.58 7.34 -10.07
N GLN A 96 -20.84 7.37 -10.53
CA GLN A 96 -21.50 8.61 -10.92
C GLN A 96 -21.67 9.56 -9.75
N LYS A 97 -21.99 9.04 -8.56
CA LYS A 97 -22.04 9.85 -7.34
C LYS A 97 -20.68 10.48 -7.02
N VAL A 98 -19.60 9.70 -6.99
CA VAL A 98 -18.26 10.21 -6.68
C VAL A 98 -17.77 11.18 -7.76
N SER A 99 -18.03 10.88 -9.03
CA SER A 99 -17.75 11.76 -10.17
C SER A 99 -18.42 13.12 -9.99
N THR A 100 -19.72 13.13 -9.70
CA THR A 100 -20.51 14.35 -9.47
C THR A 100 -19.96 15.14 -8.28
N GLU A 101 -19.68 14.47 -7.15
CA GLU A 101 -19.08 15.10 -5.97
C GLU A 101 -17.75 15.79 -6.32
N ILE A 102 -16.87 15.13 -7.08
CA ILE A 102 -15.56 15.65 -7.46
C ILE A 102 -15.68 16.84 -8.41
N VAL A 103 -16.52 16.75 -9.44
CA VAL A 103 -16.74 17.84 -10.40
C VAL A 103 -17.29 19.08 -9.69
N GLN A 104 -18.26 18.89 -8.79
CA GLN A 104 -18.88 19.99 -8.04
C GLN A 104 -17.90 20.64 -7.05
N GLU A 105 -17.07 19.86 -6.37
CA GLU A 105 -16.16 20.37 -5.33
C GLU A 105 -14.88 21.00 -5.92
N PHE A 106 -14.36 20.47 -7.03
CA PHE A 106 -13.04 20.84 -7.54
C PHE A 106 -13.01 21.39 -8.97
N GLY A 107 -14.11 21.27 -9.74
CA GLY A 107 -14.20 21.82 -11.10
C GLY A 107 -13.30 21.13 -12.14
N VAL A 108 -12.78 19.94 -11.85
CA VAL A 108 -11.99 19.13 -12.79
C VAL A 108 -12.88 18.24 -13.66
N GLU A 109 -12.36 17.74 -14.77
CA GLU A 109 -13.07 16.77 -15.61
C GLU A 109 -12.97 15.36 -15.02
N THR A 110 -14.03 14.57 -15.14
CA THR A 110 -14.08 13.18 -14.71
C THR A 110 -14.65 12.29 -15.81
N GLU A 111 -14.11 11.08 -15.93
CA GLU A 111 -14.63 10.00 -16.75
C GLU A 111 -14.81 8.77 -15.88
N VAL A 112 -15.95 8.09 -16.00
CA VAL A 112 -16.25 6.89 -15.22
C VAL A 112 -16.13 5.65 -16.10
N VAL A 113 -15.46 4.62 -15.59
CA VAL A 113 -15.32 3.32 -16.26
C VAL A 113 -15.79 2.23 -15.32
N GLN A 114 -16.88 1.56 -15.68
CA GLN A 114 -17.39 0.44 -14.90
C GLN A 114 -16.61 -0.82 -15.26
N ALA A 115 -15.80 -1.31 -14.33
CA ALA A 115 -15.03 -2.54 -14.52
C ALA A 115 -14.99 -3.37 -13.23
N ASP A 116 -15.35 -4.65 -13.35
CA ASP A 116 -15.12 -5.64 -12.29
C ASP A 116 -13.84 -6.42 -12.54
N PHE A 117 -12.81 -6.08 -11.76
CA PHE A 117 -11.51 -6.76 -11.77
C PHE A 117 -11.60 -8.26 -11.48
N MET A 118 -12.69 -8.75 -10.87
CA MET A 118 -12.90 -10.19 -10.72
C MET A 118 -13.06 -10.92 -12.06
N ASN A 119 -13.55 -10.23 -13.11
CA ASN A 119 -13.72 -10.80 -14.45
C ASN A 119 -12.38 -11.05 -15.17
N GLY A 120 -11.25 -10.61 -14.60
CA GLY A 120 -9.92 -10.90 -15.10
C GLY A 120 -9.61 -10.17 -16.40
N ARG A 121 -8.90 -10.85 -17.32
CA ARG A 121 -8.27 -10.23 -18.51
C ARG A 121 -9.21 -9.46 -19.46
N PRO A 122 -10.45 -9.88 -19.74
CA PRO A 122 -11.28 -9.23 -20.76
C PRO A 122 -11.58 -7.74 -20.52
N ILE A 123 -11.56 -7.28 -19.26
CA ILE A 123 -11.93 -5.88 -18.93
C ILE A 123 -10.89 -4.85 -19.40
N TYR A 124 -9.63 -5.26 -19.57
CA TYR A 124 -8.54 -4.30 -19.80
C TYR A 124 -8.58 -3.70 -21.21
N GLU A 125 -9.18 -4.39 -22.18
CA GLU A 125 -9.35 -3.84 -23.53
C GLU A 125 -10.31 -2.65 -23.52
N ASP A 126 -11.42 -2.76 -22.78
CA ASP A 126 -12.40 -1.69 -22.63
C ASP A 126 -11.80 -0.52 -21.85
N ILE A 127 -11.13 -0.80 -20.72
CA ILE A 127 -10.40 0.23 -19.96
C ILE A 127 -9.40 0.96 -20.85
N ALA A 128 -8.63 0.24 -21.69
CA ALA A 128 -7.64 0.85 -22.55
C ALA A 128 -8.25 1.88 -23.51
N LYS A 129 -9.45 1.62 -24.06
CA LYS A 129 -10.17 2.56 -24.95
C LYS A 129 -10.47 3.89 -24.24
N HIS A 130 -10.89 3.83 -22.97
CA HIS A 130 -11.15 5.02 -22.17
C HIS A 130 -9.88 5.84 -21.84
N LEU A 131 -8.71 5.19 -21.81
CA LEU A 131 -7.43 5.85 -21.55
C LEU A 131 -6.76 6.43 -22.80
N GLN A 132 -7.25 6.11 -24.00
CA GLN A 132 -6.72 6.64 -25.25
C GLN A 132 -6.84 8.17 -25.31
N ASP A 133 -5.86 8.79 -25.97
CA ASP A 133 -5.75 10.23 -26.21
C ASP A 133 -5.71 11.13 -24.95
N LYS A 134 -5.63 10.53 -23.76
CA LYS A 134 -5.45 11.27 -22.50
C LYS A 134 -3.99 11.36 -22.11
N ASP A 135 -3.59 12.53 -21.64
CA ASP A 135 -2.30 12.75 -20.97
C ASP A 135 -2.33 12.14 -19.55
N ILE A 136 -2.34 10.81 -19.48
CA ILE A 136 -2.33 10.05 -18.23
C ILE A 136 -0.98 10.25 -17.54
N GLY A 137 -0.98 11.07 -16.49
CA GLY A 137 0.19 11.38 -15.68
C GLY A 137 0.30 10.53 -14.43
N VAL A 138 -0.81 10.13 -13.81
CA VAL A 138 -0.79 9.34 -12.56
C VAL A 138 -1.69 8.12 -12.67
N LEU A 139 -1.21 6.95 -12.26
CA LEU A 139 -2.03 5.77 -12.02
C LEU A 139 -1.99 5.43 -10.53
N VAL A 140 -3.17 5.25 -9.92
CA VAL A 140 -3.33 4.75 -8.56
C VAL A 140 -3.98 3.37 -8.60
N ASN A 141 -3.15 2.34 -8.50
CA ASN A 141 -3.58 0.96 -8.33
C ASN A 141 -4.03 0.74 -6.88
N ASN A 142 -5.28 1.06 -6.61
CA ASN A 142 -5.89 0.99 -5.29
C ASN A 142 -6.86 -0.19 -5.11
N VAL A 143 -7.50 -0.66 -6.19
CA VAL A 143 -8.49 -1.73 -6.10
C VAL A 143 -7.92 -2.94 -5.36
N GLY A 144 -8.72 -3.50 -4.46
CA GLY A 144 -8.31 -4.63 -3.65
C GLY A 144 -9.49 -5.34 -3.01
N VAL A 145 -9.30 -6.60 -2.70
CA VAL A 145 -10.21 -7.43 -1.90
C VAL A 145 -9.45 -8.13 -0.79
N MET A 146 -10.19 -8.45 0.24
CA MET A 146 -9.78 -9.26 1.37
C MET A 146 -10.97 -10.12 1.76
N LEU A 147 -10.73 -11.30 2.33
CA LEU A 147 -11.78 -12.09 2.94
C LEU A 147 -12.52 -11.26 4.00
N SER A 148 -13.83 -11.48 4.13
CA SER A 148 -14.67 -10.76 5.09
C SER A 148 -14.29 -11.03 6.54
N HIS A 149 -13.62 -12.15 6.79
CA HIS A 149 -13.07 -12.53 8.07
C HIS A 149 -11.89 -13.50 7.91
N PRO A 150 -11.07 -13.69 8.95
CA PRO A 150 -10.09 -14.77 8.95
C PRO A 150 -10.75 -16.14 8.76
N MET A 151 -10.11 -17.03 7.99
CA MET A 151 -10.61 -18.40 7.78
C MET A 151 -9.47 -19.37 7.50
N GLU A 152 -9.69 -20.65 7.82
CA GLU A 152 -8.81 -21.73 7.40
C GLU A 152 -8.82 -21.85 5.86
N PHE A 153 -7.65 -22.08 5.25
CA PHE A 153 -7.51 -22.04 3.78
C PHE A 153 -8.37 -23.08 3.05
N GLU A 154 -8.58 -24.26 3.64
CA GLU A 154 -9.42 -25.32 3.07
C GLU A 154 -10.89 -24.90 2.86
N LEU A 155 -11.34 -23.85 3.55
CA LEU A 155 -12.70 -23.32 3.45
C LEU A 155 -12.83 -22.22 2.38
N ALA A 156 -11.71 -21.73 1.84
CA ALA A 156 -11.74 -20.68 0.83
C ALA A 156 -12.30 -21.24 -0.48
N SER A 157 -13.31 -20.56 -1.04
CA SER A 157 -13.88 -20.97 -2.33
C SER A 157 -12.94 -20.64 -3.48
N GLU A 158 -13.12 -21.29 -4.65
CA GLU A 158 -12.38 -20.90 -5.87
C GLU A 158 -12.61 -19.42 -6.22
N LYS A 159 -13.83 -18.91 -5.98
CA LYS A 159 -14.16 -17.50 -6.15
C LYS A 159 -13.30 -16.61 -5.25
N ASP A 160 -13.10 -16.99 -3.99
CA ASP A 160 -12.26 -16.25 -3.07
C ASP A 160 -10.81 -16.22 -3.56
N ILE A 161 -10.27 -17.37 -3.95
CA ILE A 161 -8.89 -17.49 -4.47
C ILE A 161 -8.71 -16.61 -5.71
N TRP A 162 -9.54 -16.79 -6.73
CA TRP A 162 -9.40 -16.06 -8.00
C TRP A 162 -9.74 -14.58 -7.88
N SER A 163 -10.63 -14.18 -6.97
CA SER A 163 -10.87 -12.75 -6.71
C SER A 163 -9.61 -12.07 -6.17
N HIS A 164 -8.85 -12.68 -5.27
CA HIS A 164 -7.60 -12.10 -4.77
C HIS A 164 -6.53 -12.06 -5.86
N VAL A 165 -6.40 -13.13 -6.65
CA VAL A 165 -5.44 -13.15 -7.76
C VAL A 165 -5.79 -12.09 -8.80
N ASN A 166 -7.03 -12.04 -9.29
CA ASN A 166 -7.40 -11.11 -10.34
C ASN A 166 -7.39 -9.65 -9.86
N VAL A 167 -7.93 -9.39 -8.66
CA VAL A 167 -8.11 -8.02 -8.15
C VAL A 167 -6.86 -7.48 -7.48
N ASN A 168 -6.12 -8.25 -6.68
CA ASN A 168 -4.95 -7.74 -5.95
C ASN A 168 -3.64 -7.92 -6.72
N VAL A 169 -3.49 -9.03 -7.47
CA VAL A 169 -2.24 -9.38 -8.13
C VAL A 169 -2.27 -8.92 -9.59
N ALA A 170 -3.20 -9.41 -10.39
CA ALA A 170 -3.19 -9.20 -11.85
C ALA A 170 -3.52 -7.76 -12.25
N SER A 171 -4.36 -7.06 -11.48
CA SER A 171 -4.75 -5.68 -11.76
C SER A 171 -3.57 -4.71 -11.81
N VAL A 172 -2.61 -4.85 -10.89
CA VAL A 172 -1.47 -3.96 -10.74
C VAL A 172 -0.57 -3.93 -11.99
N PRO A 173 0.00 -5.05 -12.47
CA PRO A 173 0.80 -5.06 -13.69
C PRO A 173 -0.05 -4.78 -14.93
N ALA A 174 -1.30 -5.25 -15.00
CA ALA A 174 -2.15 -5.04 -16.16
C ALA A 174 -2.47 -3.55 -16.38
N MET A 175 -2.93 -2.85 -15.33
CA MET A 175 -3.19 -1.41 -15.39
C MET A 175 -1.91 -0.60 -15.61
N SER A 176 -0.79 -0.99 -14.97
CA SER A 176 0.49 -0.33 -15.18
C SER A 176 0.92 -0.43 -16.65
N LYS A 177 0.80 -1.61 -17.26
CA LYS A 177 1.11 -1.83 -18.67
C LYS A 177 0.27 -0.99 -19.63
N LEU A 178 -0.98 -0.64 -19.26
CA LEU A 178 -1.83 0.22 -20.09
C LEU A 178 -1.31 1.66 -20.15
N VAL A 179 -0.76 2.19 -19.04
CA VAL A 179 -0.40 3.62 -18.94
C VAL A 179 1.08 3.89 -19.23
N LEU A 180 1.97 2.93 -18.93
CA LEU A 180 3.42 3.10 -19.02
C LEU A 180 3.92 3.52 -20.40
N PRO A 181 3.46 2.95 -21.53
CA PRO A 181 3.94 3.35 -22.85
C PRO A 181 3.76 4.85 -23.13
N GLY A 182 2.60 5.39 -22.75
CA GLY A 182 2.31 6.82 -22.90
C GLY A 182 3.15 7.68 -21.95
N MET A 183 3.33 7.25 -20.69
CA MET A 183 4.17 7.98 -19.75
C MET A 183 5.63 8.04 -20.21
N LEU A 184 6.15 6.92 -20.71
CA LEU A 184 7.53 6.81 -21.21
C LEU A 184 7.77 7.66 -22.45
N SER A 185 6.82 7.71 -23.39
CA SER A 185 6.96 8.57 -24.58
C SER A 185 7.00 10.06 -24.23
N ARG A 186 6.38 10.46 -23.12
CA ARG A 186 6.41 11.83 -22.59
C ARG A 186 7.57 12.09 -21.62
N GLY A 187 8.32 11.06 -21.21
CA GLY A 187 9.38 11.17 -20.21
C GLY A 187 8.91 11.62 -18.83
N ARG A 188 7.61 11.44 -18.52
CA ARG A 188 7.03 11.81 -17.22
C ARG A 188 5.81 10.96 -16.89
N GLY A 189 5.66 10.64 -15.62
CA GLY A 189 4.48 9.97 -15.08
C GLY A 189 4.73 9.38 -13.70
N ALA A 190 3.66 8.93 -13.05
CA ALA A 190 3.74 8.25 -11.78
C ALA A 190 2.80 7.04 -11.70
N VAL A 191 3.30 5.94 -11.15
CA VAL A 191 2.53 4.74 -10.83
C VAL A 191 2.58 4.52 -9.32
N ILE A 192 1.41 4.52 -8.68
CA ILE A 192 1.23 4.36 -7.24
C ILE A 192 0.52 3.04 -7.00
N ASN A 193 1.17 2.14 -6.27
CA ASN A 193 0.66 0.80 -6.00
C ASN A 193 0.35 0.63 -4.51
N LEU A 194 -0.91 0.34 -4.17
CA LEU A 194 -1.31 0.04 -2.79
C LEU A 194 -1.02 -1.41 -2.41
N ALA A 195 0.10 -1.60 -1.73
CA ALA A 195 0.42 -2.80 -0.98
C ALA A 195 -0.24 -2.76 0.42
N SER A 196 0.42 -3.32 1.43
CA SER A 196 0.00 -3.27 2.83
C SER A 196 1.15 -3.74 3.71
N ILE A 197 1.16 -3.31 4.98
CA ILE A 197 2.02 -3.92 6.01
C ILE A 197 1.79 -5.45 6.12
N ALA A 198 0.61 -5.92 5.73
CA ALA A 198 0.29 -7.35 5.66
C ALA A 198 1.16 -8.14 4.67
N GLY A 199 1.88 -7.47 3.76
CA GLY A 199 2.80 -8.11 2.83
C GLY A 199 4.19 -8.41 3.40
N PHE A 200 4.51 -7.93 4.61
CA PHE A 200 5.88 -8.02 5.14
C PHE A 200 6.21 -9.40 5.71
N HIS A 201 5.21 -10.02 6.33
CA HIS A 201 5.29 -11.35 6.89
C HIS A 201 3.98 -12.12 6.61
N PRO A 202 4.02 -13.45 6.56
CA PRO A 202 2.81 -14.24 6.42
C PRO A 202 1.82 -13.96 7.57
N ILE A 203 0.53 -13.85 7.23
CA ILE A 203 -0.56 -13.71 8.20
C ILE A 203 -1.43 -14.98 8.18
N PRO A 204 -1.29 -15.87 9.17
CA PRO A 204 -2.14 -17.05 9.29
C PRO A 204 -3.63 -16.71 9.27
N LEU A 205 -4.46 -17.54 8.63
CA LEU A 205 -5.90 -17.33 8.38
C LEU A 205 -6.24 -16.16 7.44
N MET A 206 -5.24 -15.44 6.93
CA MET A 206 -5.36 -14.40 5.88
C MET A 206 -4.20 -14.53 4.86
N GLY A 207 -3.80 -15.78 4.60
CA GLY A 207 -2.59 -16.11 3.83
C GLY A 207 -2.65 -15.60 2.39
N ILE A 208 -3.80 -15.76 1.71
CA ILE A 208 -3.97 -15.27 0.33
C ILE A 208 -3.77 -13.75 0.28
N TYR A 209 -4.43 -13.00 1.17
CA TYR A 209 -4.32 -11.55 1.22
C TYR A 209 -2.87 -11.09 1.46
N SER A 210 -2.21 -11.60 2.50
CA SER A 210 -0.81 -11.27 2.80
C SER A 210 0.13 -11.58 1.63
N ALA A 211 -0.01 -12.75 1.01
CA ALA A 211 0.77 -13.13 -0.17
C ALA A 211 0.53 -12.18 -1.36
N THR A 212 -0.71 -11.79 -1.64
CA THR A 212 -0.99 -10.81 -2.71
C THR A 212 -0.37 -9.44 -2.43
N LYS A 213 -0.34 -8.99 -1.17
CA LYS A 213 0.28 -7.71 -0.82
C LYS A 213 1.81 -7.75 -0.83
N ALA A 214 2.41 -8.90 -0.54
CA ALA A 214 3.83 -9.15 -0.75
C ALA A 214 4.20 -9.06 -2.24
N PHE A 215 3.40 -9.67 -3.13
CA PHE A 215 3.57 -9.55 -4.57
C PHE A 215 3.57 -8.08 -5.02
N VAL A 216 2.56 -7.31 -4.60
CA VAL A 216 2.46 -5.89 -4.99
C VAL A 216 3.68 -5.11 -4.49
N ASP A 217 4.14 -5.33 -3.26
CA ASP A 217 5.32 -4.64 -2.72
C ASP A 217 6.59 -4.95 -3.54
N TYR A 218 6.89 -6.23 -3.76
CA TYR A 218 8.08 -6.65 -4.49
C TYR A 218 8.05 -6.25 -5.97
N PHE A 219 6.91 -6.44 -6.64
CA PHE A 219 6.74 -6.04 -8.04
C PHE A 219 6.96 -4.53 -8.21
N SER A 220 6.40 -3.72 -7.31
CA SER A 220 6.51 -2.26 -7.38
C SER A 220 7.94 -1.77 -7.11
N GLN A 221 8.67 -2.40 -6.18
CA GLN A 221 10.07 -2.09 -5.94
C GLN A 221 10.94 -2.45 -7.15
N ALA A 222 10.70 -3.59 -7.80
CA ALA A 222 11.39 -3.95 -9.04
C ALA A 222 11.14 -2.91 -10.14
N MET A 223 9.87 -2.55 -10.36
CA MET A 223 9.50 -1.48 -11.31
C MET A 223 10.17 -0.15 -10.98
N GLU A 224 10.26 0.26 -9.70
CA GLU A 224 10.94 1.49 -9.32
C GLU A 224 12.37 1.51 -9.83
N TRP A 225 13.11 0.40 -9.70
CA TRP A 225 14.48 0.27 -10.18
C TRP A 225 14.58 0.22 -11.71
N GLU A 226 13.69 -0.53 -12.37
CA GLU A 226 13.64 -0.65 -13.83
C GLU A 226 13.42 0.70 -14.54
N TYR A 227 12.64 1.58 -13.91
CA TYR A 227 12.30 2.89 -14.48
C TYR A 227 13.14 4.05 -13.92
N ARG A 228 14.21 3.78 -13.16
CA ARG A 228 15.11 4.86 -12.70
C ARG A 228 15.74 5.60 -13.88
N GLY A 229 15.66 6.92 -13.84
CA GLY A 229 16.20 7.78 -14.89
C GLY A 229 15.30 7.93 -16.12
N SER A 230 14.17 7.23 -16.20
CA SER A 230 13.21 7.34 -17.32
C SER A 230 12.19 8.50 -17.17
N GLY A 231 12.25 9.23 -16.05
CA GLY A 231 11.26 10.25 -15.69
C GLY A 231 9.96 9.69 -15.10
N ILE A 232 9.85 8.36 -14.94
CA ILE A 232 8.71 7.71 -14.30
C ILE A 232 8.97 7.51 -12.81
N THR A 233 8.07 8.02 -11.98
CA THR A 233 8.05 7.75 -10.54
C THR A 233 7.23 6.50 -10.28
N VAL A 234 7.80 5.47 -9.64
CA VAL A 234 7.02 4.37 -9.08
C VAL A 234 7.02 4.51 -7.56
N GLN A 235 5.83 4.44 -6.96
CA GLN A 235 5.67 4.52 -5.51
C GLN A 235 4.83 3.35 -4.98
N THR A 236 5.39 2.60 -4.04
CA THR A 236 4.66 1.64 -3.22
C THR A 236 4.19 2.29 -1.95
N LEU A 237 2.89 2.16 -1.67
CA LEU A 237 2.29 2.53 -0.41
C LEU A 237 1.96 1.28 0.42
N THR A 238 2.48 1.18 1.64
CA THR A 238 2.31 0.03 2.55
C THR A 238 1.52 0.42 3.80
N PRO A 239 0.23 0.77 3.67
CA PRO A 239 -0.57 1.18 4.81
C PRO A 239 -0.70 0.07 5.86
N SER A 240 -0.78 0.50 7.11
CA SER A 240 -1.37 -0.27 8.20
C SER A 240 -2.90 -0.10 8.18
N TYR A 241 -3.59 -0.37 9.28
CA TYR A 241 -5.04 -0.19 9.33
C TYR A 241 -5.46 1.26 9.04
N VAL A 242 -6.41 1.42 8.11
CA VAL A 242 -7.08 2.68 7.79
C VAL A 242 -8.57 2.46 7.97
N SER A 243 -9.27 3.40 8.61
CA SER A 243 -10.72 3.34 8.82
C SER A 243 -11.45 3.40 7.48
N THR A 244 -11.81 2.23 6.96
CA THR A 244 -12.49 2.03 5.67
C THR A 244 -13.52 0.90 5.82
N ASN A 245 -14.30 0.64 4.77
CA ASN A 245 -15.19 -0.52 4.75
C ASN A 245 -14.45 -1.86 4.87
N MET A 246 -13.17 -1.95 4.50
CA MET A 246 -12.36 -3.17 4.67
C MET A 246 -12.09 -3.52 6.13
N THR A 247 -12.13 -2.56 7.06
CA THR A 247 -11.83 -2.80 8.48
C THR A 247 -13.07 -2.97 9.35
N LYS A 248 -14.28 -2.86 8.79
CA LYS A 248 -15.55 -2.93 9.54
C LYS A 248 -15.83 -4.26 10.25
N PHE A 249 -15.08 -5.32 9.94
CA PHE A 249 -15.21 -6.61 10.61
C PHE A 249 -14.75 -6.57 12.09
N SER A 250 -14.03 -5.53 12.52
CA SER A 250 -13.62 -5.37 13.91
C SER A 250 -13.52 -3.90 14.31
N GLU A 251 -14.23 -3.51 15.37
CA GLU A 251 -14.23 -2.14 15.88
C GLU A 251 -12.82 -1.67 16.27
N LEU A 252 -11.98 -2.58 16.78
CA LEU A 252 -10.62 -2.28 17.24
C LEU A 252 -9.69 -1.84 16.10
N VAL A 253 -9.96 -2.30 14.87
CA VAL A 253 -9.17 -1.95 13.68
C VAL A 253 -9.91 -0.98 12.75
N HIS A 254 -11.14 -0.58 13.12
CA HIS A 254 -11.94 0.39 12.38
C HIS A 254 -12.00 1.75 13.04
N LYS A 255 -12.01 1.82 14.38
CA LYS A 255 -12.16 3.08 15.11
C LYS A 255 -11.01 4.05 14.80
N PRO A 256 -11.30 5.27 14.30
CA PRO A 256 -10.26 6.25 14.00
C PRO A 256 -9.43 6.62 15.23
N GLY A 257 -8.12 6.75 15.03
CA GLY A 257 -7.16 7.13 16.06
C GLY A 257 -5.80 7.46 15.47
N LEU A 258 -4.79 7.66 16.32
CA LEU A 258 -3.45 8.08 15.88
C LEU A 258 -2.82 7.11 14.87
N PHE A 259 -2.95 5.80 15.11
CA PHE A 259 -2.41 4.73 14.26
C PHE A 259 -3.43 4.15 13.28
N ILE A 260 -4.69 4.63 13.31
CA ILE A 260 -5.77 4.21 12.42
C ILE A 260 -6.40 5.48 11.85
N PRO A 261 -5.77 6.13 10.86
CA PRO A 261 -6.33 7.34 10.27
C PRO A 261 -7.64 7.03 9.54
N THR A 262 -8.46 8.06 9.33
CA THR A 262 -9.55 7.99 8.35
C THR A 262 -8.95 7.89 6.94
N ALA A 263 -9.74 7.40 5.98
CA ALA A 263 -9.32 7.38 4.58
C ALA A 263 -8.90 8.78 4.07
N ALA A 264 -9.62 9.83 4.48
CA ALA A 264 -9.32 11.21 4.10
C ALA A 264 -7.96 11.66 4.67
N THR A 265 -7.73 11.46 5.97
CA THR A 265 -6.44 11.79 6.61
C THR A 265 -5.28 11.00 5.99
N TYR A 266 -5.50 9.72 5.70
CA TYR A 266 -4.51 8.88 5.05
C TYR A 266 -4.19 9.38 3.64
N ALA A 267 -5.20 9.58 2.79
CA ALA A 267 -5.01 10.02 1.40
C ALA A 267 -4.32 11.38 1.33
N ALA A 268 -4.74 12.34 2.15
CA ALA A 268 -4.13 13.67 2.25
C ALA A 268 -2.65 13.57 2.65
N SER A 269 -2.29 12.67 3.57
CA SER A 269 -0.88 12.44 3.92
C SER A 269 -0.11 11.76 2.79
N ALA A 270 -0.69 10.71 2.21
CA ALA A 270 0.00 9.83 1.26
C ALA A 270 0.35 10.54 -0.04
N ILE A 271 -0.55 11.37 -0.57
CA ILE A 271 -0.29 12.13 -1.81
C ILE A 271 0.92 13.07 -1.69
N HIS A 272 1.17 13.64 -0.51
CA HIS A 272 2.34 14.49 -0.30
C HIS A 272 3.65 13.71 -0.41
N THR A 273 3.65 12.41 -0.13
CA THR A 273 4.87 11.59 -0.23
C THR A 273 5.27 11.28 -1.69
N LEU A 274 4.39 11.53 -2.67
CA LEU A 274 4.62 11.19 -4.07
C LEU A 274 5.83 11.93 -4.66
N GLY A 275 6.78 11.17 -5.22
CA GLY A 275 8.07 11.70 -5.70
C GLY A 275 9.07 12.03 -4.60
N TYR A 276 8.71 11.82 -3.32
CA TYR A 276 9.58 11.95 -2.17
C TYR A 276 9.92 10.61 -1.51
N ALA A 277 9.26 9.51 -1.84
CA ALA A 277 9.64 8.18 -1.38
C ALA A 277 9.19 7.12 -2.39
N GLY A 278 10.07 6.19 -2.75
CA GLY A 278 9.72 5.05 -3.60
C GLY A 278 8.90 4.00 -2.86
N ARG A 279 9.18 3.77 -1.58
CA ARG A 279 8.38 2.90 -0.68
C ARG A 279 8.10 3.62 0.63
N THR A 280 6.85 3.73 1.01
CA THR A 280 6.43 4.42 2.25
C THR A 280 5.09 3.90 2.75
N ALA A 281 4.79 4.06 4.04
CA ALA A 281 3.48 3.70 4.57
C ALA A 281 2.39 4.73 4.23
N GLY A 282 2.72 5.85 3.58
CA GLY A 282 1.80 6.93 3.20
C GLY A 282 1.34 7.82 4.37
N TYR A 283 1.46 7.33 5.60
CA TYR A 283 1.13 8.03 6.82
C TYR A 283 2.23 7.85 7.87
N TRP A 284 2.68 8.94 8.47
CA TRP A 284 3.89 8.96 9.31
C TRP A 284 3.79 8.00 10.51
N ALA A 285 2.63 7.86 11.15
CA ALA A 285 2.46 6.96 12.28
C ALA A 285 2.52 5.49 11.83
N HIS A 286 2.09 5.18 10.61
CA HIS A 286 2.26 3.86 10.01
C HIS A 286 3.73 3.58 9.67
N CYS A 287 4.53 4.59 9.32
CA CYS A 287 5.97 4.41 9.16
C CYS A 287 6.66 3.99 10.46
N ILE A 288 6.21 4.48 11.62
CA ILE A 288 6.72 4.00 12.91
C ILE A 288 6.38 2.52 13.10
N GLN A 289 5.13 2.12 12.84
CA GLN A 289 4.72 0.71 12.93
C GLN A 289 5.52 -0.18 11.97
N THR A 290 5.67 0.26 10.73
CA THR A 290 6.44 -0.40 9.67
C THR A 290 7.89 -0.62 10.12
N TYR A 291 8.55 0.43 10.61
CA TYR A 291 9.91 0.37 11.11
C TYR A 291 10.06 -0.61 12.28
N LEU A 292 9.11 -0.60 13.22
CA LEU A 292 9.12 -1.51 14.36
C LEU A 292 8.97 -2.97 13.92
N VAL A 293 8.04 -3.25 13.01
CA VAL A 293 7.81 -4.60 12.47
C VAL A 293 9.05 -5.10 11.74
N GLU A 294 9.61 -4.31 10.82
CA GLU A 294 10.74 -4.75 9.98
C GLU A 294 12.04 -4.96 10.78
N ASN A 295 12.28 -4.19 11.85
CA ASN A 295 13.57 -4.21 12.55
C ASN A 295 13.57 -5.00 13.86
N PHE A 296 12.41 -5.18 14.51
CA PHE A 296 12.33 -5.76 15.86
C PHE A 296 11.42 -6.98 15.97
N VAL A 297 10.54 -7.22 14.99
CA VAL A 297 9.61 -8.34 15.05
C VAL A 297 10.09 -9.47 14.15
N ASN A 298 10.50 -10.57 14.75
CA ASN A 298 10.82 -11.78 14.00
C ASN A 298 9.57 -12.35 13.32
N SER A 299 9.73 -12.88 12.11
CA SER A 299 8.62 -13.41 11.31
C SER A 299 7.76 -14.44 12.05
N TRP A 300 8.38 -15.35 12.82
CA TRP A 300 7.64 -16.37 13.57
C TRP A 300 6.80 -15.75 14.71
N MET A 301 7.30 -14.70 15.36
CA MET A 301 6.57 -13.97 16.41
C MET A 301 5.38 -13.23 15.82
N PHE A 302 5.59 -12.57 14.67
CA PHE A 302 4.53 -11.90 13.93
C PHE A 302 3.43 -12.88 13.51
N MET A 303 3.82 -14.04 12.98
CA MET A 303 2.90 -15.11 12.59
C MET A 303 2.13 -15.66 13.78
N LEU A 304 2.80 -15.94 14.91
CA LEU A 304 2.16 -16.45 16.12
C LEU A 304 1.14 -15.44 16.66
N GLY A 305 1.51 -14.16 16.77
CA GLY A 305 0.62 -13.11 17.24
C GLY A 305 -0.63 -12.98 16.36
N ASN A 306 -0.45 -12.95 15.04
CA ASN A 306 -1.56 -12.91 14.08
C ASN A 306 -2.41 -14.18 14.12
N TYR A 307 -1.81 -15.36 14.28
CA TYR A 307 -2.54 -16.62 14.41
C TYR A 307 -3.45 -16.60 15.65
N LEU A 308 -2.91 -16.20 16.81
CA LEU A 308 -3.68 -16.10 18.05
C LEU A 308 -4.83 -15.09 17.92
N TRP A 309 -4.55 -13.91 17.35
CA TRP A 309 -5.53 -12.87 17.12
C TRP A 309 -6.66 -13.31 16.17
N ASN A 310 -6.29 -13.82 14.99
CA ASN A 310 -7.25 -14.24 13.97
C ASN A 310 -8.06 -15.46 14.44
N SER A 311 -7.46 -16.37 15.21
CA SER A 311 -8.17 -17.49 15.83
C SER A 311 -9.20 -17.01 16.86
N LEU A 312 -8.87 -15.97 17.64
CA LEU A 312 -9.82 -15.36 18.58
C LEU A 312 -11.00 -14.70 17.86
N LEU A 313 -10.74 -13.96 16.78
CA LEU A 313 -11.79 -13.35 15.94
C LEU A 313 -12.71 -14.43 15.37
N LEU A 314 -12.13 -15.47 14.77
CA LEU A 314 -12.88 -16.58 14.19
C LEU A 314 -13.76 -17.29 15.23
N ARG A 315 -13.24 -17.54 16.44
CA ARG A 315 -14.01 -18.14 17.54
C ARG A 315 -15.18 -17.25 17.98
N THR A 316 -14.94 -15.95 18.13
CA THR A 316 -15.98 -14.98 18.50
C THR A 316 -17.09 -14.93 17.46
N MET A 317 -16.74 -14.95 16.17
CA MET A 317 -17.71 -14.97 15.08
C MET A 317 -18.54 -16.26 15.07
N LYS A 318 -17.91 -17.43 15.21
CA LYS A 318 -18.60 -18.73 15.31
C LYS A 318 -19.59 -18.74 16.48
N LYS A 319 -19.20 -18.18 17.64
CA LYS A 319 -20.06 -18.05 18.82
C LYS A 319 -21.28 -17.15 18.57
N ASN A 320 -21.07 -15.98 17.97
CA ASN A 320 -22.14 -15.03 17.67
C ASN A 320 -23.15 -15.60 16.65
N GLN A 321 -22.68 -16.33 15.64
CA GLN A 321 -23.56 -17.00 14.68
C GLN A 321 -24.41 -18.10 15.35
N ALA A 322 -23.83 -18.86 16.29
CA ALA A 322 -24.57 -19.87 17.05
C ALA A 322 -25.65 -19.26 17.96
N THR A 323 -25.37 -18.09 18.56
CA THR A 323 -26.34 -17.38 19.41
C THR A 323 -27.45 -16.68 18.62
N SER A 324 -27.20 -16.27 17.37
CA SER A 324 -28.24 -15.68 16.50
C SER A 324 -29.22 -16.69 15.89
N ARG A 325 -28.92 -18.00 16.00
CA ARG A 325 -29.73 -19.10 15.43
C ARG A 325 -30.56 -19.86 16.47
N GLY A 326 -30.38 -19.57 17.76
CA GLY A 326 -31.17 -20.11 18.87
C GLY A 326 -32.05 -19.02 19.47
#